data_AF-A0A3P6BVQ3-F1
#
_entry.id   AF-A0A3P6BVQ3-F1
#
_cell.length_a   1.000
_cell.length_b   1.000
_cell.length_c   1.000
_cell.angle_alpha   90.00
_cell.angle_beta   90.00
_cell.angle_gamma   90.00
#
_symmetry.space_group_name_H-M   'P 1'
#
loop_
_entity.id
_entity.type
_entity.pdbx_description
1 polymer ?
#
loop_
_entity_poly.entity_id
_entity_poly.type
_entity_poly.pdbx_seq_one_letter_code
_entity_poly.pdbx_strand_id
1 'polypeptide(L)' 'MLQLSTCQAFATDCKDLISMIQEPGAWPNFSTELEELQKLKSRFPEFSIVFIP' A
#
# COMPACT_ATOMS: atom_id res chain seq x y z
N MET A 1 10.90 24.40 -0.38
CA MET A 1 9.75 23.50 -0.46
C MET A 1 10.27 22.13 -0.80
N LEU A 2 10.04 21.11 0.03
CA LEU A 2 10.35 19.74 -0.34
C LEU A 2 9.44 19.40 -1.52
N GLN A 3 10.02 19.12 -2.68
CA GLN A 3 9.28 18.63 -3.83
C GLN A 3 8.84 17.20 -3.51
N LEU A 4 7.73 17.08 -2.79
CA LEU A 4 7.05 15.81 -2.60
C LEU A 4 6.58 15.38 -3.98
N SER A 5 7.18 14.31 -4.50
CA SER A 5 6.67 13.64 -5.69
C SER A 5 5.18 13.34 -5.47
N THR A 6 4.34 13.73 -6.41
CA THR A 6 2.91 13.41 -6.39
C THR A 6 2.64 11.95 -6.78
N CYS A 7 3.65 11.27 -7.31
CA CYS A 7 3.62 9.84 -7.62
C CYS A 7 4.56 9.10 -6.66
N GLN A 8 4.02 8.09 -5.98
CA GLN A 8 4.77 7.33 -4.99
C GLN A 8 4.82 5.85 -5.39
N ALA A 9 6.03 5.38 -5.70
CA ALA A 9 6.32 3.98 -5.97
C ALA A 9 7.04 3.36 -4.76
N PHE A 10 6.52 2.23 -4.29
CA PHE A 10 7.08 1.43 -3.21
C PHE A 10 7.49 0.05 -3.73
N ALA A 11 8.40 -0.59 -3.02
CA ALA A 11 8.74 -1.99 -3.23
C ALA A 11 8.71 -2.72 -1.89
N THR A 12 8.33 -3.99 -1.90
CA THR A 12 8.27 -4.85 -0.72
C THR A 12 8.78 -6.24 -1.05
N ASP A 13 9.52 -6.85 -0.15
CA ASP A 13 9.90 -8.27 -0.18
C ASP A 13 8.82 -9.17 0.45
N CYS A 14 7.75 -8.58 0.97
CA CYS A 14 6.63 -9.32 1.55
C CYS A 14 5.55 -9.56 0.50
N LYS A 15 5.51 -10.78 -0.05
CA LYS A 15 4.47 -11.20 -1.00
C LYS A 15 3.07 -11.13 -0.39
N ASP A 16 2.94 -11.43 0.90
CA ASP A 16 1.64 -11.35 1.60
C ASP A 16 1.11 -9.93 1.67
N LEU A 17 1.98 -8.92 1.78
CA LEU A 17 1.55 -7.52 1.74
C LEU A 17 0.88 -7.17 0.41
N ILE A 18 1.39 -7.69 -0.72
CA ILE A 18 0.75 -7.51 -2.02
C ILE A 18 -0.63 -8.17 -2.03
N SER A 19 -0.74 -9.39 -1.52
CA SER A 19 -2.01 -10.13 -1.42
C SER A 19 -3.03 -9.41 -0.52
N MET A 20 -2.59 -8.89 0.62
CA MET A 20 -3.43 -8.13 1.55
C MET A 20 -4.00 -6.85 0.92
N ILE A 21 -3.23 -6.16 0.09
CA ILE A 21 -3.67 -4.94 -0.61
C ILE A 21 -4.67 -5.27 -1.73
N GLN A 22 -4.49 -6.41 -2.42
CA GLN A 22 -5.37 -6.85 -3.51
C GLN A 22 -6.71 -7.41 -3.00
N GLU A 23 -6.68 -8.18 -1.92
CA GLU A 23 -7.86 -8.81 -1.34
C GLU A 23 -7.92 -8.61 0.19
N PRO A 24 -8.15 -7.37 0.68
CA PRO A 24 -8.13 -7.07 2.11
C PRO A 24 -9.16 -7.86 2.91
N GLY A 25 -10.28 -8.27 2.28
CA GLY A 25 -11.32 -9.09 2.91
C GLY A 25 -10.86 -10.50 3.30
N ALA A 26 -9.81 -11.03 2.68
CA ALA A 26 -9.22 -12.33 3.05
C ALA A 26 -8.36 -12.25 4.34
N TRP A 27 -8.11 -11.04 4.86
CA TRP A 27 -7.19 -10.78 5.98
C TRP A 27 -7.87 -10.00 7.12
N PRO A 28 -8.95 -10.53 7.71
CA PRO A 28 -9.76 -9.80 8.70
C PRO A 28 -8.98 -9.39 9.96
N ASN A 29 -7.95 -10.16 10.33
CA ASN A 29 -7.08 -9.84 11.46
C ASN A 29 -6.24 -8.57 11.25
N PHE A 30 -6.08 -8.11 10.00
CA PHE A 30 -5.34 -6.90 9.63
C PHE A 30 -6.25 -5.77 9.17
N SER A 31 -7.55 -5.86 9.45
CA SER A 31 -8.55 -4.92 8.95
C SER A 31 -8.25 -3.46 9.32
N THR A 32 -7.73 -3.22 10.53
CA THR A 32 -7.37 -1.86 10.99
C THR A 32 -6.18 -1.30 10.22
N GLU A 33 -5.12 -2.08 10.09
CA GLU A 33 -3.90 -1.71 9.36
C GLU A 33 -4.18 -1.49 7.87
N LEU A 34 -5.03 -2.34 7.28
CA LEU A 34 -5.42 -2.22 5.88
C LEU A 34 -6.29 -0.99 5.64
N GLU A 35 -7.17 -0.64 6.57
CA GLU A 35 -7.94 0.61 6.48
C GLU A 35 -7.02 1.84 6.49
N GLU A 36 -6.06 1.89 7.42
CA GLU A 36 -5.07 2.97 7.49
C GLU A 36 -4.18 3.04 6.24
N LEU A 37 -3.79 1.89 5.70
CA LEU A 37 -3.04 1.82 4.44
C LEU A 37 -3.85 2.37 3.26
N GLN A 38 -5.15 2.09 3.17
CA GLN A 38 -6.01 2.67 2.13
C GLN A 38 -6.17 4.18 2.30
N LYS A 39 -6.32 4.67 3.53
CA LYS A 39 -6.32 6.12 3.81
C LYS A 39 -5.01 6.77 3.41
N LEU A 40 -3.87 6.14 3.68
CA LEU A 40 -2.57 6.65 3.26
C LEU A 40 -2.44 6.66 1.74
N LYS A 41 -2.83 5.56 1.08
CA LYS A 41 -2.83 5.43 -0.38
C LYS A 41 -3.62 6.55 -1.06
N SER A 42 -4.79 6.92 -0.53
CA SER A 42 -5.64 7.97 -1.12
C SER A 42 -5.05 9.38 -1.05
N ARG A 43 -3.98 9.59 -0.26
CA ARG A 43 -3.25 10.87 -0.18
C ARG A 43 -2.30 11.08 -1.34
N PHE A 44 -2.02 10.05 -2.13
CA PHE A 44 -1.17 10.12 -3.31
C PHE A 44 -2.02 10.15 -4.58
N PRO A 45 -1.80 11.14 -5.48
CA PRO A 45 -2.41 11.16 -6.81
C PRO A 45 -2.13 9.87 -7.61
N GLU A 46 -0.96 9.27 -7.42
CA GLU A 46 -0.57 7.99 -7.99
C GLU A 46 0.20 7.16 -6.96
N PHE A 47 -0.21 5.90 -6.78
CA PHE A 47 0.41 4.96 -5.83
C PHE A 47 0.65 3.62 -6.51
N SER A 48 1.87 3.11 -6.40
CA SER A 48 2.22 1.74 -6.78
C SER A 48 3.05 1.06 -5.70
N ILE A 49 2.87 -0.25 -5.56
CA ILE A 49 3.71 -1.11 -4.72
C ILE A 49 3.95 -2.42 -5.46
N VAL A 50 5.22 -2.83 -5.57
CA VAL A 50 5.62 -4.04 -6.29
C VAL A 50 6.39 -4.99 -5.39
N PHE A 51 6.27 -6.28 -5.65
CA PHE A 51 7.08 -7.29 -4.99
C PHE A 51 8.50 -7.30 -5.58
N ILE A 52 9.51 -7.37 -4.71
CA ILE A 52 10.91 -7.61 -5.09
C ILE A 52 11.43 -8.87 -4.37
N PRO A 53 12.15 -9.78 -5.05
CA PRO A 53 12.74 -10.97 -4.43
C PRO A 53 13.86 -10.68 -3.44
#